data_AF-A0A6N7XJ44-F1
#
_entry.id   AF-A0A6N7XJ44-F1
#
_cell.length_a   1.000
_cell.length_b   1.000
_cell.length_c   1.000
_cell.angle_alpha   90.00
_cell.angle_beta   90.00
_cell.angle_gamma   90.00
#
_symmetry.space_group_name_H-M   'P 1'
#
loop_
_entity.id
_entity.type
_entity.pdbx_description
1 polymer ?
#
loop_
_entity_poly.entity_id
_entity_poly.type
_entity_poly.pdbx_seq_one_letter_code
_entity_poly.pdbx_strand_id
1 'polypeptide(L)'
;MDRIFYILFENHENGLRLHKLLRASGLKATISPTPRSLSKCCGISLMIDESELEKVKKVIEENNVDILSIDSIEKDINPNRDRYC
;
A
#
# COMPACT_ATOMS: atom_id res chain seq x y z
N MET A 1 11.27 2.91 15.14
CA MET A 1 9.91 2.39 14.95
C MET A 1 9.64 2.43 13.46
N ASP A 2 9.69 1.29 12.79
CA ASP A 2 9.47 1.22 11.35
C ASP A 2 7.95 1.13 11.10
N ARG A 3 7.36 2.24 10.63
CA ARG A 3 5.94 2.32 10.27
C ARG A 3 5.80 2.09 8.78
N ILE A 4 4.98 1.11 8.41
CA ILE A 4 4.72 0.81 7.01
C ILE A 4 3.36 1.36 6.63
N PHE A 5 3.31 2.05 5.49
CA PHE A 5 2.07 2.58 4.96
C PHE A 5 1.51 1.68 3.88
N TYR A 6 0.22 1.41 3.97
CA TYR A 6 -0.55 0.60 3.05
C TYR A 6 -1.59 1.48 2.38
N ILE A 7 -1.53 1.53 1.07
CA ILE A 7 -2.51 2.24 0.25
C ILE A 7 -3.52 1.22 -0.22
N LEU A 8 -4.77 1.43 0.18
CA LEU A 8 -5.92 0.65 -0.27
C LEU A 8 -6.49 1.31 -1.51
N PHE A 9 -6.96 0.49 -2.45
CA PHE A 9 -7.58 0.93 -3.69
C PHE A 9 -9.00 0.39 -3.78
N GLU A 10 -9.85 1.09 -4.52
CA GLU A 10 -11.16 0.55 -4.91
C GLU A 10 -11.04 -0.53 -5.98
N ASN A 11 -10.02 -0.41 -6.84
CA ASN A 11 -9.80 -1.25 -8.00
C ASN A 11 -8.31 -1.57 -8.18
N HIS A 12 -8.03 -2.80 -8.60
CA HIS A 12 -6.69 -3.27 -8.92
C HIS A 12 -5.98 -2.46 -10.01
N GLU A 13 -6.73 -1.88 -10.96
CA GLU A 13 -6.19 -1.02 -12.01
C GLU A 13 -5.52 0.23 -11.43
N ASN A 14 -6.14 0.88 -10.44
CA ASN A 14 -5.56 2.05 -9.78
C ASN A 14 -4.27 1.69 -9.04
N GLY A 15 -4.25 0.55 -8.35
CA GLY A 15 -3.04 0.06 -7.68
C GLY A 15 -1.89 -0.24 -8.65
N LEU A 16 -2.18 -0.93 -9.76
CA LEU A 16 -1.20 -1.22 -10.81
C LEU A 16 -0.70 0.07 -11.50
N ARG A 17 -1.61 1.02 -11.77
CA ARG A 17 -1.28 2.30 -12.38
C ARG A 17 -0.38 3.12 -11.46
N LEU A 18 -0.73 3.25 -10.19
CA LEU A 18 0.09 3.96 -9.21
C LEU A 18 1.46 3.28 -9.07
N HIS A 19 1.52 1.95 -8.96
CA HIS A 19 2.79 1.23 -8.89
C HIS A 19 3.70 1.52 -10.10
N LYS A 20 3.14 1.58 -11.32
CA LYS A 20 3.92 1.95 -12.52
C LYS A 20 4.45 3.39 -12.43
N LEU A 21 3.62 4.34 -12.00
CA LEU A 21 4.02 5.75 -11.81
C LEU A 21 5.14 5.88 -10.77
N LEU A 22 4.98 5.21 -9.63
CA LEU A 22 5.96 5.20 -8.55
C LEU A 22 7.29 4.59 -9.03
N ARG A 23 7.24 3.46 -9.74
CA ARG A 23 8.42 2.82 -10.33
C ARG A 23 9.10 3.71 -11.37
N ALA A 24 8.34 4.42 -12.19
CA ALA A 24 8.90 5.37 -13.16
C ALA A 24 9.60 6.56 -12.47
N SER A 25 9.11 6.96 -11.30
CA SER A 25 9.70 8.00 -10.45
C SER A 25 10.87 7.48 -9.58
N GLY A 26 11.19 6.19 -9.66
CA GLY A 26 12.27 5.55 -8.88
C GLY A 26 11.90 5.26 -7.42
N LEU A 27 10.61 5.29 -7.08
CA LEU A 27 10.10 5.10 -5.72
C LEU A 27 9.97 3.62 -5.36
N LYS A 28 10.26 3.30 -4.10
CA LYS A 28 10.14 1.92 -3.58
C LYS A 28 8.72 1.65 -3.11
N ALA A 29 7.87 1.25 -4.06
CA ALA A 29 6.53 0.75 -3.78
C ALA A 29 6.43 -0.73 -4.10
N THR A 30 5.86 -1.52 -3.19
CA THR A 30 5.69 -2.97 -3.37
C THR A 30 4.21 -3.31 -3.39
N ILE A 31 3.76 -4.05 -4.40
CA ILE A 31 2.40 -4.59 -4.41
C ILE A 31 2.34 -5.73 -3.40
N SER A 32 1.44 -5.61 -2.43
CA SER A 32 1.14 -6.63 -1.43
C SER A 32 -0.29 -7.12 -1.63
N PRO A 33 -0.58 -8.41 -1.37
CA PRO A 33 -1.97 -8.83 -1.23
C PRO A 33 -2.60 -8.10 -0.04
N THR A 34 -3.85 -7.67 -0.19
CA THR A 34 -4.57 -7.00 0.91
C THR A 34 -4.77 -8.01 2.05
N PRO A 35 -4.29 -7.72 3.28
CA PRO A 35 -4.49 -8.63 4.40
C PRO A 35 -5.99 -8.80 4.69
N ARG A 36 -6.42 -10.00 5.11
CA ARG A 36 -7.84 -10.30 5.40
C ARG A 36 -8.49 -9.28 6.36
N SER A 37 -7.72 -8.67 7.26
CA SER A 37 -8.20 -7.63 8.17
C SER A 37 -8.58 -6.30 7.51
N LEU A 38 -8.03 -5.98 6.33
CA LEU A 38 -8.31 -4.76 5.55
C LEU A 38 -9.16 -5.05 4.30
N SER A 39 -9.83 -6.20 4.26
CA SER A 39 -10.64 -6.67 3.12
C SER A 39 -11.89 -5.81 2.93
N LYS A 40 -11.74 -4.65 2.28
CA LYS A 40 -12.88 -3.86 1.79
C LYS A 40 -12.90 -3.61 0.28
N CYS A 41 -11.80 -3.76 -0.47
CA CYS A 41 -11.89 -3.81 -1.93
C CYS A 41 -10.63 -4.37 -2.63
N CYS A 42 -10.88 -5.02 -3.77
CA CYS A 42 -10.00 -5.44 -4.88
C CYS A 42 -8.72 -6.27 -4.66
N GLY A 43 -8.41 -6.73 -3.45
CA GLY A 43 -7.44 -7.82 -3.21
C GLY A 43 -5.95 -7.46 -3.33
N ILE A 44 -5.62 -6.23 -3.77
CA ILE A 44 -4.25 -5.70 -3.78
C ILE A 44 -4.13 -4.40 -2.97
N SER A 45 -2.96 -4.19 -2.38
CA SER A 45 -2.56 -2.97 -1.70
C SER A 45 -1.13 -2.58 -2.09
N LEU A 46 -0.79 -1.30 -1.95
CA LEU A 46 0.59 -0.84 -2.13
C LEU A 46 1.22 -0.59 -0.77
N MET A 47 2.34 -1.26 -0.55
CA MET A 47 3.20 -1.06 0.61
C MET A 47 4.30 -0.06 0.27
N ILE A 48 4.40 0.99 1.08
CA ILE A 48 5.41 2.05 0.96
C ILE A 48 5.95 2.42 2.35
N ASP A 49 7.17 2.96 2.35
CA ASP A 49 7.82 3.44 3.56
C ASP A 49 7.40 4.87 3.89
N GLU A 50 7.60 5.34 5.13
CA GLU A 50 7.23 6.71 5.52
C GLU A 50 7.98 7.75 4.69
N SER A 51 9.24 7.47 4.36
CA SER A 51 10.10 8.34 3.55
C SER A 51 9.57 8.52 2.12
N GLU A 52 8.77 7.57 1.65
CA GLU A 52 8.20 7.56 0.30
C GLU A 52 6.75 8.06 0.30
N LEU A 53 6.07 8.06 1.45
CA LEU A 53 4.68 8.50 1.61
C LEU A 53 4.45 9.90 1.07
N GLU A 54 5.34 10.85 1.38
CA GLU A 54 5.21 12.23 0.92
C GLU A 54 5.28 12.34 -0.60
N LYS A 55 6.19 11.57 -1.22
CA LYS A 55 6.36 11.54 -2.68
C LYS A 55 5.18 10.84 -3.34
N VAL A 56 4.70 9.76 -2.74
CA VAL A 56 3.55 8.99 -3.24
C VAL A 56 2.29 9.85 -3.17
N LYS A 57 2.05 10.58 -2.08
CA LYS A 57 0.95 11.55 -1.99
C LYS A 57 1.00 12.59 -3.09
N LYS A 58 2.18 13.19 -3.35
CA LYS A 58 2.36 14.12 -4.47
C LYS A 58 2.01 13.49 -5.81
N VAL A 59 2.47 12.26 -6.07
CA VAL A 59 2.17 11.55 -7.33
C VAL A 59 0.67 11.28 -7.45
N ILE A 60 0.00 10.89 -6.36
CA ILE A 60 -1.45 10.66 -6.32
C ILE A 60 -2.20 11.95 -6.65
N GLU A 61 -1.84 13.07 -6.03
CA GLU A 61 -2.49 14.37 -6.27
C GLU A 61 -2.21 14.87 -7.70
N GLU A 62 -0.96 14.80 -8.17
CA GLU A 62 -0.57 15.24 -9.52
C GLU A 62 -1.26 14.41 -10.62
N ASN A 63 -1.41 13.10 -10.40
CA ASN A 63 -2.03 12.20 -11.37
C ASN A 63 -3.54 11.96 -11.11
N ASN A 64 -4.12 12.58 -10.07
CA ASN A 64 -5.51 12.38 -9.62
C ASN A 64 -5.87 10.88 -9.55
N VAL A 65 -5.06 10.09 -8.83
CA VAL A 65 -5.30 8.65 -8.68
C VAL A 65 -6.30 8.39 -7.55
N ASP A 66 -7.38 7.69 -7.86
CA ASP A 66 -8.38 7.31 -6.85
C ASP A 66 -7.84 6.21 -5.93
N ILE A 67 -7.73 6.54 -4.65
CA ILE A 67 -7.33 5.64 -3.58
C ILE A 67 -8.44 5.58 -2.52
N LEU A 68 -8.59 4.42 -1.92
CA LEU A 68 -9.67 4.17 -0.97
C LEU A 68 -9.34 4.75 0.40
N SER A 69 -8.15 4.45 0.92
CA SER A 69 -7.61 4.96 2.18
C SER A 69 -6.11 4.63 2.29
N ILE A 70 -5.38 5.40 3.09
CA ILE A 70 -3.98 5.10 3.43
C ILE A 70 -3.95 4.74 4.92
N ASP A 71 -3.48 3.54 5.23
CA ASP A 71 -3.40 3.01 6.59
C ASP A 71 -1.95 2.74 6.96
N SER A 72 -1.52 3.15 8.15
CA SER A 72 -0.20 2.81 8.67
C SER A 72 -0.30 1.60 9.58
N ILE A 73 0.45 0.55 9.27
CA ILE A 73 0.57 -0.63 10.13
C ILE A 73 1.93 -0.57 10.81
N GLU A 74 1.87 -0.64 12.13
CA GLU A 74 3.05 -0.90 12.96
C GLU A 74 3.45 -2.34 12.70
N LYS A 75 4.69 -2.56 12.26
CA LYS A 75 5.20 -3.88 11.90
C LYS A 75 5.41 -4.70 13.18
N ASP A 76 4.33 -5.06 13.86
CA ASP A 76 4.33 -5.98 14.97
C ASP A 76 4.44 -7.37 14.37
N ILE A 77 5.70 -7.78 14.12
CA ILE A 77 6.03 -9.13 13.71
C ILE A 77 5.69 -10.01 14.90
N ASN A 78 4.42 -10.40 15.04
CA ASN A 78 4.04 -11.39 16.03
C ASN A 78 4.36 -12.77 15.41
N PRO A 79 5.45 -13.45 15.82
CA PRO A 79 5.88 -14.73 15.22
C PRO A 79 4.91 -15.89 15.52
N ASN A 80 3.81 -15.64 16.23
CA ASN A 80 2.87 -16.65 16.72
C ASN A 80 1.61 -16.80 15.86
N ARG A 81 1.71 -16.62 14.54
CA ARG A 81 0.58 -16.82 13.62
C ARG A 81 0.78 -18.00 12.67
N ASP A 82 1.28 -19.10 13.23
CA ASP A 82 1.13 -20.43 12.64
C ASP A 82 0.44 -21.33 13.67
N ARG A 83 -0.89 -21.28 13.67
CA ARG A 83 -1.73 -22.28 14.32
C ARG A 83 -2.93 -22.50 13.42
N TYR A 84 -2.68 -23.13 12.27
CA TYR A 84 -3.73 -23.84 11.55
C TYR A 84 -4.00 -25.14 12.33
N CYS A 85 -5.21 -25.25 12.87
CA CYS A 85 -5.74 -26.49 13.43
C CYS A 85 -6.55 -27.22 12.36
#